data_AF-E3CWM9-F1
#
_entry.id   AF-E3CWM9-F1
#
_cell.length_a   1.000
_cell.length_b   1.000
_cell.length_c   1.000
_cell.angle_alpha   90.00
_cell.angle_beta   90.00
_cell.angle_gamma   90.00
#
_symmetry.space_group_name_H-M   'P 1'
#
loop_
_entity.id
_entity.type
_entity.pdbx_description
1 polymer ?
#
loop_
_entity_poly.entity_id
_entity_poly.type
_entity_poly.pdbx_seq_one_letter_code
_entity_poly.pdbx_strand_id
1 'polypeptide(L)'
;MDERTKTNWLQAPQDTVVCGCAGVDKRTLVRAIAGGAETLDALMEATGAGQGDECAARNPRGRCCRPDLQEILDVYVPAVAQMRRGCSCGGGSCCG
;
A
#
# COMPACT_ATOMS: atom_id res chain seq x y z
N MET A 1 -10.23 -18.94 -13.47
CA MET A 1 -9.63 -18.49 -12.21
C MET A 1 -10.44 -17.27 -11.78
N ASP A 2 -11.19 -17.36 -10.69
CA ASP A 2 -12.24 -16.38 -10.35
C ASP A 2 -11.60 -15.07 -9.86
N GLU A 3 -11.59 -14.06 -10.71
CA GLU A 3 -10.98 -12.73 -10.55
C GLU A 3 -11.78 -11.79 -9.60
N ARG A 4 -12.71 -12.33 -8.80
CA ARG A 4 -13.74 -11.55 -8.07
C ARG A 4 -13.54 -11.38 -6.55
N THR A 5 -12.41 -11.81 -5.99
CA THR A 5 -12.12 -11.66 -4.53
C THR A 5 -10.91 -10.78 -4.23
N LYS A 6 -10.38 -10.05 -5.22
CA LYS A 6 -9.33 -9.04 -5.00
C LYS A 6 -10.01 -7.72 -4.65
N THR A 7 -9.82 -7.23 -3.43
CA THR A 7 -10.32 -5.90 -3.03
C THR A 7 -9.61 -4.87 -3.90
N ASN A 8 -10.37 -4.06 -4.66
CA ASN A 8 -9.76 -3.03 -5.49
C ASN A 8 -9.27 -1.86 -4.62
N TRP A 9 -8.03 -1.98 -4.13
CA TRP A 9 -7.40 -0.99 -3.28
C TRP A 9 -7.23 0.36 -3.97
N LEU A 10 -7.21 0.44 -5.31
CA LEU A 10 -7.19 1.73 -6.02
C LEU A 10 -8.48 2.52 -5.81
N GLN A 11 -9.63 1.83 -5.85
CA GLN A 11 -10.95 2.45 -5.74
C GLN A 11 -11.46 2.58 -4.29
N ALA A 12 -10.86 1.88 -3.34
CA ALA A 12 -11.23 1.99 -1.94
C ALA A 12 -11.06 3.43 -1.39
N PRO A 13 -11.95 3.91 -0.50
CA PRO A 13 -11.79 5.21 0.14
C PRO A 13 -10.49 5.30 0.96
N GLN A 14 -9.95 6.50 1.09
CA GLN A 14 -8.70 6.73 1.83
C GLN A 14 -8.82 6.42 3.32
N ASP A 15 -10.01 6.65 3.90
CA ASP A 15 -10.31 6.41 5.31
C ASP A 15 -10.68 4.93 5.58
N THR A 16 -10.54 4.04 4.59
CA THR A 16 -10.71 2.60 4.80
C THR A 16 -9.61 2.06 5.70
N VAL A 17 -10.01 1.55 6.86
CA VAL A 17 -9.12 0.86 7.81
C VAL A 17 -8.67 -0.45 7.20
N VAL A 18 -7.36 -0.60 6.99
CA VAL A 18 -6.72 -1.80 6.46
C VAL A 18 -6.25 -2.70 7.61
N CYS A 19 -5.64 -2.11 8.64
CA CYS A 19 -5.22 -2.84 9.83
C CYS A 19 -5.92 -2.32 11.08
N GLY A 20 -6.99 -2.99 11.52
CA GLY A 20 -7.74 -2.61 12.72
C GLY A 20 -6.91 -2.66 14.01
N CYS A 21 -5.90 -3.54 14.09
CA CYS A 21 -5.04 -3.65 15.27
C CYS A 21 -4.22 -2.40 15.55
N ALA A 22 -3.64 -1.82 14.49
CA ALA A 22 -2.79 -0.64 14.56
C ALA A 22 -3.57 0.65 14.22
N GLY A 23 -4.86 0.55 13.86
CA GLY A 23 -5.65 1.69 13.40
C GLY A 23 -5.14 2.29 12.09
N VAL A 24 -4.50 1.48 11.24
CA VAL A 24 -3.88 1.96 10.01
C VAL A 24 -4.88 1.93 8.87
N ASP A 25 -5.14 3.11 8.31
CA ASP A 25 -5.98 3.33 7.14
C ASP A 25 -5.18 3.32 5.82
N LYS A 26 -5.89 3.26 4.70
CA LYS A 26 -5.31 3.29 3.35
C LYS A 26 -4.46 4.54 3.11
N ARG A 27 -4.89 5.73 3.55
CA ARG A 27 -4.14 6.98 3.38
C ARG A 27 -2.77 6.87 4.03
N THR A 28 -2.70 6.32 5.24
CA THR A 28 -1.46 6.11 5.98
C THR A 28 -0.50 5.20 5.23
N LEU A 29 -1.00 4.10 4.65
CA LEU A 29 -0.18 3.20 3.81
C LEU A 29 0.32 3.88 2.54
N VAL A 30 -0.55 4.58 1.80
CA VAL A 30 -0.16 5.29 0.58
C VAL A 30 0.88 6.37 0.87
N ARG A 31 0.76 7.08 2.00
CA ARG A 31 1.75 8.07 2.45
C ARG A 31 3.10 7.42 2.76
N ALA A 32 3.13 6.27 3.44
CA ALA A 32 4.36 5.54 3.70
C ALA A 32 5.04 5.08 2.41
N ILE A 33 4.27 4.52 1.45
CA ILE A 33 4.80 4.09 0.15
C ILE A 33 5.35 5.29 -0.64
N ALA A 34 4.64 6.42 -0.65
CA ALA A 34 5.11 7.66 -1.26
C ALA A 34 6.40 8.19 -0.59
N GLY A 35 6.58 7.93 0.70
CA GLY A 35 7.82 8.22 1.45
C GLY A 35 8.99 7.29 1.15
N GLY A 36 8.76 6.18 0.42
CA GLY A 36 9.78 5.20 0.06
C GLY A 36 9.64 3.84 0.76
N ALA A 37 8.55 3.58 1.49
CA ALA A 37 8.25 2.26 2.04
C ALA A 37 7.75 1.31 0.95
N GLU A 38 8.66 0.84 0.10
CA GLU A 38 8.36 0.00 -1.07
C GLU A 38 8.37 -1.51 -0.75
N THR A 39 8.62 -1.88 0.51
CA THR A 39 8.66 -3.28 0.98
C THR A 39 7.71 -3.47 2.16
N LEU A 40 7.27 -4.71 2.37
CA LEU A 40 6.39 -5.05 3.50
C LEU A 40 7.02 -4.65 4.84
N ASP A 41 8.31 -4.93 5.00
CA ASP A 41 9.07 -4.63 6.21
C ASP A 41 9.13 -3.11 6.46
N ALA A 42 9.51 -2.32 5.46
CA ALA A 42 9.55 -0.86 5.57
C ALA A 42 8.16 -0.25 5.81
N LEU A 43 7.12 -0.83 5.23
CA LEU A 43 5.74 -0.39 5.42
C LEU A 43 5.24 -0.70 6.83
N MET A 44 5.58 -1.87 7.36
CA MET A 44 5.28 -2.27 8.73
C MET A 44 6.03 -1.39 9.74
N GLU A 45 7.32 -1.12 9.52
CA GLU A 45 8.11 -0.22 10.38
C GLU A 45 7.59 1.23 10.33
N ALA A 46 7.18 1.71 9.14
CA ALA A 46 6.67 3.07 8.97
C ALA A 46 5.26 3.27 9.55
N THR A 47 4.42 2.22 9.58
CA THR A 47 3.00 2.34 9.95
C THR A 47 2.60 1.59 11.21
N GLY A 48 3.46 0.71 11.72
CA GLY A 48 3.14 -0.21 12.82
C GLY A 48 2.12 -1.31 12.47
N ALA A 49 1.73 -1.42 11.20
CA ALA A 49 0.76 -2.43 10.77
C ALA A 49 1.34 -3.86 10.89
N GLY A 50 0.53 -4.84 11.27
CA GLY A 50 0.93 -6.25 11.28
C GLY A 50 1.81 -6.71 12.43
N GLN A 51 2.09 -5.85 13.42
CA GLN A 51 2.83 -6.20 14.65
C GLN A 51 1.93 -6.70 15.81
N GLY A 52 0.60 -6.73 15.61
CA GLY A 52 -0.33 -7.16 16.65
C GLY A 52 -0.79 -8.61 16.50
N ASP A 53 -0.82 -9.35 17.60
CA ASP A 53 -1.34 -10.73 17.65
C ASP A 53 -2.87 -10.81 17.77
N GLU A 54 -3.55 -9.70 18.08
CA GLU A 54 -5.00 -9.64 18.27
C GLU A 54 -5.81 -9.44 16.97
N CYS A 55 -5.24 -9.76 15.81
CA CYS A 55 -5.89 -9.58 14.50
C CYS A 55 -7.25 -10.29 14.38
N ALA A 56 -7.42 -11.44 15.05
CA ALA A 56 -8.68 -12.17 15.05
C ALA A 56 -9.78 -11.47 15.88
N ALA A 57 -9.43 -10.66 16.89
CA ALA A 57 -10.37 -10.00 17.78
C ALA A 57 -10.62 -8.52 17.45
N ARG A 58 -9.59 -7.81 16.93
CA ARG A 58 -9.64 -6.37 16.64
C ARG A 58 -9.89 -6.01 15.19
N ASN A 59 -9.65 -6.91 14.23
CA ASN A 59 -9.93 -6.62 12.82
C ASN A 59 -11.38 -7.00 12.49
N PRO A 60 -12.22 -6.09 11.96
CA PRO A 60 -13.58 -6.44 11.49
C PRO A 60 -13.59 -7.52 10.40
N ARG A 61 -12.46 -7.78 9.74
CA ARG A 61 -12.29 -8.89 8.79
C ARG A 61 -11.90 -10.23 9.44
N GLY A 62 -11.59 -10.24 10.74
CA GLY A 62 -11.21 -11.43 11.51
C GLY A 62 -9.91 -12.11 11.05
N ARG A 63 -9.06 -11.42 10.27
CA ARG A 63 -7.78 -11.94 9.77
C ARG A 63 -6.67 -10.89 9.86
N CYS A 64 -5.42 -11.33 9.84
CA CYS A 64 -4.27 -10.42 9.81
C CYS A 64 -4.31 -9.54 8.54
N CYS A 65 -3.88 -8.29 8.69
CA CYS A 65 -3.81 -7.30 7.61
C CYS A 65 -2.63 -7.54 6.63
N ARG A 66 -1.76 -8.51 6.93
CA ARG A 66 -0.56 -8.86 6.13
C ARG A 66 -0.82 -9.13 4.64
N PRO A 67 -1.80 -9.97 4.23
CA PRO A 67 -2.14 -10.13 2.82
C PRO A 67 -2.62 -8.82 2.17
N ASP A 68 -3.41 -8.02 2.88
CA ASP A 68 -3.91 -6.74 2.35
C ASP A 68 -2.78 -5.72 2.13
N LEU A 69 -1.78 -5.69 3.02
CA LEU A 69 -0.59 -4.84 2.88
C LEU A 69 0.22 -5.20 1.62
N GLN A 70 0.42 -6.50 1.37
CA GLN A 70 1.17 -6.97 0.20
C GLN A 70 0.47 -6.58 -1.11
N GLU A 71 -0.86 -6.70 -1.14
CA GLU A 71 -1.69 -6.30 -2.28
C GLU A 71 -1.62 -4.79 -2.55
N ILE A 72 -1.62 -3.97 -1.49
CA ILE A 72 -1.46 -2.52 -1.63
C ILE A 72 -0.07 -2.18 -2.18
N LEU A 73 0.99 -2.84 -1.70
CA LEU A 73 2.33 -2.62 -2.22
C LEU A 73 2.43 -2.98 -3.70
N ASP A 74 1.92 -4.14 -4.11
CA ASP A 74 1.94 -4.59 -5.51
C ASP A 74 1.28 -3.58 -6.47
N VAL A 75 0.23 -2.91 -6.00
CA VAL A 75 -0.51 -1.91 -6.76
C VAL A 75 0.16 -0.53 -6.73
N TYR A 76 0.62 -0.07 -5.57
CA TYR A 76 1.07 1.32 -5.38
C TYR A 76 2.57 1.51 -5.62
N VAL A 77 3.42 0.51 -5.35
CA VAL A 77 4.87 0.60 -5.60
C VAL A 77 5.18 0.91 -7.07
N PRO A 78 4.67 0.17 -8.08
CA PRO A 78 4.94 0.51 -9.47
C PRO A 78 4.38 1.90 -9.86
N ALA A 79 3.22 2.27 -9.31
CA ALA A 79 2.60 3.58 -9.57
C ALA A 79 3.47 4.74 -9.02
N VAL A 80 3.98 4.60 -7.79
CA VAL A 80 4.86 5.60 -7.16
C VAL A 80 6.25 5.59 -7.78
N ALA A 81 6.81 4.42 -8.13
CA ALA A 81 8.08 4.31 -8.80
C ALA A 81 8.08 5.04 -10.16
N GLN A 82 6.99 4.94 -10.93
CA GLN A 82 6.82 5.67 -12.18
C GLN A 82 6.79 7.19 -11.94
N MET A 83 6.14 7.66 -10.87
CA MET A 83 6.11 9.08 -10.50
C MET A 83 7.48 9.58 -10.04
N ARG A 84 8.24 8.80 -9.26
CA ARG A 84 9.63 9.13 -8.87
C ARG A 84 10.58 9.18 -10.06
N ARG A 85 10.32 8.37 -11.08
CA ARG A 85 11.03 8.38 -12.36
C ARG A 85 10.53 9.49 -13.32
N GLY A 86 9.50 10.23 -12.94
CA GLY A 86 8.71 11.10 -13.82
C GLY A 86 9.02 12.59 -13.77
N CYS A 87 10.30 12.96 -13.87
CA CYS A 87 10.76 14.20 -14.51
C CYS A 87 12.17 13.97 -15.07
N SER A 88 12.24 13.16 -16.12
CA SER A 88 13.23 13.34 -17.16
C SER A 88 12.50 13.23 -18.49
N CYS A 89 12.15 14.39 -19.04
CA CYS A 89 12.11 14.54 -20.48
C CYS A 89 13.49 14.15 -21.01
N GLY A 90 13.66 12.87 -21.33
CA GLY A 90 14.93 12.26 -21.73
C GLY A 90 14.71 11.11 -22.71
N GLY A 91 13.68 11.20 -23.55
CA GLY A 91 13.65 10.53 -24.85
C GLY A 91 14.40 11.44 -25.84
N GLY A 92 15.38 10.87 -26.53
CA GLY A 92 16.38 11.61 -27.31
C GLY A 92 15.84 12.54 -28.41
N SER A 93 16.72 13.47 -28.77
CA SER A 93 16.71 14.37 -29.93
C SER A 93 15.61 15.44 -30.00
N CYS A 94 15.83 16.59 -29.35
CA CYS A 94 15.33 17.89 -29.83
C CYS A 94 15.91 19.10 -29.07
N CYS A 95 17.14 19.49 -29.38
CA CYS A 95 17.57 20.90 -29.35
C CYS A 95 18.80 21.04 -30.25
N GLY A 96 18.58 21.65 -31.42
CA GLY A 96 19.60 22.02 -32.40
C GLY A 96 20.18 23.40 -32.14
#